data_AF-A0A0J7MW73-F1
#
_entry.id   AF-A0A0J7MW73-F1
#
_cell.length_a   1.000
_cell.length_b   1.000
_cell.length_c   1.000
_cell.angle_alpha   90.00
_cell.angle_beta   90.00
_cell.angle_gamma   90.00
#
_symmetry.space_group_name_H-M   'P 1'
#
loop_
_entity.id
_entity.type
_entity.pdbx_description
1 polymer ?
#
loop_
_entity_poly.entity_id
_entity_poly.type
_entity_poly.pdbx_seq_one_letter_code
_entity_poly.pdbx_strand_id
1 'polypeptide(L)'
;MAPTAKKTKGPAKKQILRGKGQKKKVSLRFTIDCTHPVEDNIMDVSNFEKYLQDKIKVGGKTNNFGNSVVLERNKMKLTINSDVDFSKRYLKYLTKKYLKKNKLRDWLRVVSKDKETYELRYFQINSQEDDDEEDAE
;
A
#
# COMPACT_ATOMS: atom_id res chain seq x y z
N MET A 1 47.53 -51.57 -44.91
CA MET A 1 47.04 -51.98 -43.58
C MET A 1 46.87 -50.72 -42.73
N ALA A 2 45.75 -50.62 -42.02
CA ALA A 2 45.27 -49.52 -41.15
C ALA A 2 44.43 -48.39 -41.79
N PRO A 3 43.34 -47.93 -41.12
CA PRO A 3 42.08 -47.54 -41.75
C PRO A 3 41.68 -46.06 -41.56
N THR A 4 40.53 -45.72 -42.16
CA THR A 4 39.86 -44.43 -42.35
C THR A 4 39.35 -43.75 -41.07
N ALA A 5 39.17 -42.41 -41.10
CA ALA A 5 38.30 -41.70 -40.16
C ALA A 5 37.36 -40.72 -40.90
N LYS A 6 36.10 -41.14 -41.04
CA LYS A 6 34.96 -40.38 -41.60
C LYS A 6 34.47 -39.32 -40.61
N LYS A 7 34.11 -38.14 -41.14
CA LYS A 7 33.29 -37.12 -40.48
C LYS A 7 31.96 -37.70 -40.00
N THR A 8 31.62 -37.54 -38.73
CA THR A 8 30.26 -37.73 -38.21
C THR A 8 29.77 -36.44 -37.55
N LYS A 9 28.74 -35.83 -38.16
CA LYS A 9 27.98 -34.72 -37.57
C LYS A 9 27.11 -35.30 -36.45
N GLY A 10 27.38 -34.94 -35.20
CA GLY A 10 26.54 -35.29 -34.05
C GLY A 10 25.18 -34.57 -34.09
N PRO A 11 24.13 -35.12 -33.44
CA PRO A 11 22.77 -34.61 -33.54
C PRO A 11 22.62 -33.31 -32.75
N ALA A 12 21.96 -32.33 -33.36
CA ALA A 12 21.60 -31.07 -32.73
C ALA A 12 20.77 -31.33 -31.46
N LYS A 13 21.31 -30.93 -30.30
CA LYS A 13 20.54 -30.84 -29.05
C LYS A 13 19.41 -29.83 -29.30
N LYS A 14 18.18 -30.31 -29.49
CA LYS A 14 16.97 -29.51 -29.34
C LYS A 14 16.95 -28.94 -27.92
N GLN A 15 17.27 -27.66 -27.79
CA GLN A 15 16.93 -26.88 -26.60
C GLN A 15 15.40 -26.89 -26.49
N ILE A 16 14.88 -27.75 -25.64
CA ILE A 16 13.52 -27.62 -25.14
C ILE A 16 13.53 -26.34 -24.29
N LEU A 17 13.03 -25.25 -24.86
CA LEU A 17 12.70 -24.00 -24.17
C LEU A 17 11.59 -24.28 -23.15
N ARG A 18 11.94 -24.90 -22.02
CA ARG A 18 11.11 -24.94 -20.82
C ARG A 18 11.13 -23.56 -20.21
N GLY A 19 10.06 -22.81 -20.41
CA GLY A 19 9.87 -21.53 -19.75
C GLY A 19 8.71 -20.75 -20.32
N LYS A 20 7.52 -21.37 -20.36
CA LYS A 20 6.26 -20.62 -20.47
C LYS A 20 6.29 -19.60 -19.33
N GLY A 21 6.49 -18.33 -19.66
CA GLY A 21 6.76 -17.27 -18.69
C GLY A 21 5.70 -17.25 -17.60
N GLN A 22 6.05 -17.80 -16.44
CA GLN A 22 5.28 -17.59 -15.22
C GLN A 22 5.39 -16.09 -14.94
N LYS A 23 4.31 -15.34 -15.17
CA LYS A 23 4.18 -13.96 -14.70
C LYS A 23 4.57 -13.97 -13.23
N LYS A 24 5.67 -13.30 -12.89
CA LYS A 24 6.07 -13.11 -11.49
C LYS A 24 4.86 -12.54 -10.76
N LYS A 25 4.36 -13.27 -9.76
CA LYS A 25 3.37 -12.79 -8.80
C LYS A 25 3.98 -11.54 -8.15
N VAL A 26 3.42 -10.36 -8.43
CA VAL A 26 3.93 -9.11 -7.87
C VAL A 26 3.25 -8.93 -6.51
N SER A 27 3.93 -9.40 -5.47
CA SER A 27 3.48 -9.15 -4.10
C SER A 27 3.97 -7.77 -3.67
N LEU A 28 3.02 -6.85 -3.48
CA LEU A 28 3.25 -5.51 -2.96
C LEU A 28 2.77 -5.46 -1.52
N ARG A 29 3.57 -4.82 -0.67
CA ARG A 29 3.22 -4.55 0.72
C ARG A 29 3.20 -3.06 0.96
N PHE A 30 2.13 -2.58 1.59
CA PHE A 30 2.00 -1.19 1.99
C PHE A 30 1.60 -1.13 3.45
N THR A 31 2.12 -0.13 4.17
CA THR A 31 1.82 0.06 5.59
C THR A 31 1.33 1.49 5.82
N ILE A 32 0.31 1.62 6.66
CA ILE A 32 -0.19 2.90 7.16
C ILE A 32 0.10 2.93 8.65
N ASP A 33 0.93 3.87 9.05
CA ASP A 33 1.28 4.13 10.44
C ASP A 33 0.27 5.10 11.05
N CYS A 34 -0.46 4.60 12.06
CA CYS A 34 -1.51 5.31 12.78
C CYS A 34 -1.14 5.51 14.26
N THR A 35 0.15 5.42 14.63
CA THR A 35 0.61 5.55 16.04
C THR A 35 0.05 6.78 16.72
N HIS A 36 0.30 7.97 16.15
CA HIS A 36 -0.09 9.26 16.75
C HIS A 36 -1.60 9.36 17.07
N PRO A 37 -2.52 9.16 16.11
CA PRO A 37 -3.95 9.28 16.42
C PRO A 37 -4.54 8.14 17.25
N VAL A 38 -3.87 6.98 17.31
CA VAL A 38 -4.31 5.84 18.14
C VAL A 38 -3.89 6.03 19.59
N GLU A 39 -2.69 6.55 19.85
CA GLU A 39 -2.23 6.88 21.21
C GLU A 39 -3.13 7.91 21.89
N ASP A 40 -3.59 8.91 21.13
CA ASP A 40 -4.51 9.94 21.62
C ASP A 40 -5.98 9.47 21.66
N ASN A 41 -6.27 8.21 21.32
CA ASN A 41 -7.63 7.62 21.24
C ASN A 41 -8.61 8.37 20.31
N ILE A 42 -8.10 9.14 19.34
CA ILE A 42 -8.93 9.90 18.37
C ILE A 42 -9.36 9.00 17.20
N MET A 43 -8.59 7.94 16.90
CA MET A 43 -8.89 6.98 15.83
C MET A 43 -8.77 5.53 16.33
N ASP A 44 -9.73 4.69 15.94
CA ASP A 44 -9.66 3.23 16.11
C ASP A 44 -9.27 2.54 14.79
N VAL A 45 -8.20 1.74 14.86
CA VAL A 45 -7.69 0.94 13.73
C VAL A 45 -8.73 -0.09 13.27
N SER A 46 -9.56 -0.63 14.18
CA SER A 46 -10.58 -1.63 13.82
C SER A 46 -11.67 -1.04 12.94
N ASN A 47 -12.11 0.20 13.24
CA ASN A 47 -13.06 0.92 12.40
C ASN A 47 -12.43 1.30 11.05
N PHE A 48 -11.16 1.69 11.06
CA PHE A 48 -10.43 2.01 9.83
C PHE A 48 -10.22 0.79 8.91
N GLU A 49 -9.91 -0.38 9.48
CA GLU A 49 -9.83 -1.66 8.77
C GLU A 49 -11.15 -2.00 8.06
N LYS A 50 -12.28 -1.96 8.78
CA LYS A 50 -13.62 -2.19 8.21
C LYS A 50 -13.92 -1.22 7.07
N TYR A 51 -13.60 0.06 7.25
CA TYR A 51 -13.78 1.06 6.20
C TYR A 51 -12.98 0.72 4.94
N LEU A 52 -11.73 0.28 5.09
CA LEU A 52 -10.90 -0.13 3.95
C LEU A 52 -11.45 -1.38 3.29
N GLN A 53 -11.92 -2.35 4.06
CA GLN A 53 -12.58 -3.54 3.53
C GLN A 53 -13.81 -3.16 2.67
N ASP A 54 -14.63 -2.22 3.11
CA ASP A 54 -15.81 -1.80 2.34
C ASP A 54 -15.47 -0.96 1.10
N LYS A 55 -14.37 -0.21 1.12
CA LYS A 55 -14.06 0.82 0.10
C LYS A 55 -12.94 0.46 -0.87
N ILE A 56 -12.09 -0.50 -0.54
CA ILE A 56 -11.10 -1.00 -1.48
C ILE A 56 -11.80 -1.73 -2.62
N LYS A 57 -11.40 -1.40 -3.85
CA LYS A 57 -11.86 -2.03 -5.08
C LYS A 57 -10.75 -2.88 -5.67
N VAL A 58 -11.08 -4.09 -6.06
CA VAL A 58 -10.22 -5.01 -6.81
C VAL A 58 -10.94 -5.36 -8.11
N GLY A 59 -10.34 -5.03 -9.26
CA GLY A 59 -10.99 -5.20 -10.56
C GLY A 59 -12.24 -4.31 -10.75
N GLY A 60 -12.27 -3.13 -10.12
CA GLY A 60 -13.37 -2.15 -10.24
C GLY A 60 -14.57 -2.37 -9.31
N LYS A 61 -14.62 -3.50 -8.58
CA LYS A 61 -15.70 -3.83 -7.64
C LYS A 61 -15.19 -3.87 -6.19
N THR A 62 -16.03 -3.44 -5.25
CA THR A 62 -15.80 -3.60 -3.80
C THR A 62 -16.12 -5.03 -3.36
N ASN A 63 -15.65 -5.44 -2.17
CA ASN A 63 -15.88 -6.79 -1.60
C ASN A 63 -15.36 -7.96 -2.45
N ASN A 64 -14.36 -7.70 -3.32
CA ASN A 64 -13.75 -8.71 -4.18
C ASN A 64 -12.31 -9.04 -3.75
N PHE A 65 -12.09 -9.26 -2.45
CA PHE A 65 -10.75 -9.45 -1.88
C PHE A 65 -10.15 -10.81 -2.23
N GLY A 66 -10.97 -11.87 -2.25
CA GLY A 66 -10.52 -13.24 -2.51
C GLY A 66 -9.23 -13.56 -1.73
N ASN A 67 -8.22 -14.07 -2.45
CA ASN A 67 -6.84 -14.22 -1.95
C ASN A 67 -5.87 -13.17 -2.52
N SER A 68 -6.41 -12.11 -3.11
CA SER A 68 -5.63 -11.10 -3.86
C SER A 68 -5.15 -9.97 -2.98
N VAL A 69 -5.93 -9.60 -1.95
CA VAL A 69 -5.59 -8.53 -1.00
C VAL A 69 -5.91 -9.00 0.41
N VAL A 70 -4.90 -8.97 1.27
CA VAL A 70 -5.00 -9.31 2.68
C VAL A 70 -4.72 -8.04 3.50
N LEU A 71 -5.62 -7.73 4.42
CA LEU A 71 -5.43 -6.68 5.41
C LEU A 71 -4.99 -7.32 6.73
N GLU A 72 -3.88 -6.82 7.28
CA GLU A 72 -3.34 -7.24 8.57
C GLU A 72 -3.40 -6.05 9.52
N ARG A 73 -4.21 -6.18 10.56
CA ARG A 73 -4.28 -5.19 11.63
C ARG A 73 -3.20 -5.44 12.66
N ASN A 74 -2.49 -4.38 13.01
CA ASN A 74 -1.71 -4.26 14.22
C ASN A 74 -2.30 -3.12 15.05
N LYS A 75 -2.06 -3.09 16.37
CA LYS A 75 -2.67 -2.11 17.28
C LYS A 75 -2.47 -0.66 16.82
N MET A 76 -1.31 -0.36 16.23
CA MET A 76 -0.92 1.01 15.83
C MET A 76 -0.72 1.16 14.32
N LYS A 77 -0.66 0.04 13.58
CA LYS A 77 -0.30 0.02 12.16
C LYS A 77 -1.26 -0.88 11.40
N LEU A 78 -1.53 -0.52 10.15
CA LEU A 78 -2.34 -1.33 9.26
C LEU A 78 -1.52 -1.69 8.02
N THR A 79 -1.34 -2.99 7.79
CA THR A 79 -0.57 -3.51 6.66
C THR A 79 -1.52 -4.08 5.62
N ILE A 80 -1.29 -3.73 4.36
CA ILE A 80 -2.00 -4.27 3.21
C ILE A 80 -1.01 -5.04 2.37
N ASN A 81 -1.25 -6.34 2.23
CA ASN A 81 -0.52 -7.23 1.34
C ASN A 81 -1.39 -7.49 0.10
N SER A 82 -0.92 -7.09 -1.07
CA SER A 82 -1.65 -7.26 -2.33
C SER A 82 -0.81 -8.02 -3.35
N ASP A 83 -1.42 -9.00 -3.98
CA ASP A 83 -0.83 -9.80 -5.05
C ASP A 83 -1.17 -9.30 -6.46
N VAL A 84 -2.11 -8.37 -6.52
CA VAL A 84 -2.57 -7.69 -7.72
C VAL A 84 -2.03 -6.27 -7.73
N ASP A 85 -1.98 -5.65 -8.91
CA ASP A 85 -1.62 -4.25 -9.08
C ASP A 85 -2.40 -3.35 -8.12
N PHE A 86 -1.71 -2.90 -7.08
CA PHE A 86 -2.26 -2.06 -6.04
C PHE A 86 -1.37 -0.85 -5.86
N SER A 87 -1.96 0.34 -5.90
CA SER A 87 -1.19 1.56 -5.82
C SER A 87 -1.22 2.14 -4.42
N LYS A 88 -0.04 2.54 -3.95
CA LYS A 88 0.07 3.32 -2.72
C LYS A 88 -0.78 4.62 -2.79
N ARG A 89 -0.90 5.25 -3.95
CA ARG A 89 -1.76 6.45 -4.12
C ARG A 89 -3.22 6.18 -3.75
N TYR A 90 -3.74 4.99 -4.04
CA TYR A 90 -5.11 4.62 -3.72
C TYR A 90 -5.36 4.58 -2.20
N LEU A 91 -4.41 4.05 -1.43
CA LEU A 91 -4.46 4.10 0.04
C LEU A 91 -4.49 5.54 0.58
N LYS A 92 -3.71 6.46 -0.01
CA LYS A 92 -3.74 7.88 0.37
C LYS A 92 -5.11 8.52 0.11
N TYR A 93 -5.76 8.14 -0.98
CA TYR A 93 -7.11 8.61 -1.27
C TYR A 93 -8.12 8.10 -0.23
N LEU A 94 -8.12 6.80 0.05
CA LEU A 94 -9.06 6.18 1.00
C LEU A 94 -8.86 6.69 2.43
N THR A 95 -7.61 6.80 2.90
CA THR A 95 -7.28 7.40 4.20
C THR A 95 -7.79 8.83 4.31
N LYS A 96 -7.51 9.69 3.33
CA LYS A 96 -8.02 11.08 3.32
C LYS A 96 -9.54 11.16 3.31
N LYS A 97 -10.21 10.22 2.65
CA LYS A 97 -11.67 10.13 2.59
C LYS A 97 -12.26 9.69 3.94
N TYR A 98 -11.62 8.73 4.61
CA TYR A 98 -11.95 8.34 5.98
C TYR A 98 -11.80 9.50 6.97
N LEU A 99 -10.65 10.19 6.93
CA LEU A 99 -10.39 11.36 7.78
C LEU A 99 -11.45 12.46 7.59
N LYS A 100 -11.90 12.72 6.35
CA LYS A 100 -12.95 13.72 6.12
C LYS A 100 -14.30 13.26 6.69
N LYS A 101 -14.64 11.97 6.56
CA LYS A 101 -15.88 11.41 7.10
C LYS A 101 -15.95 11.54 8.63
N ASN A 102 -14.82 11.39 9.31
CA ASN A 102 -14.72 11.51 10.77
C ASN A 102 -14.31 12.91 11.26
N LYS A 103 -14.30 13.92 10.39
CA LYS A 103 -13.91 15.31 10.72
C LYS A 103 -12.48 15.45 11.30
N LEU A 104 -11.56 14.55 10.96
CA LEU A 104 -10.16 14.56 11.43
C LEU A 104 -9.19 15.25 10.47
N ARG A 105 -9.71 15.88 9.41
CA ARG A 105 -8.91 16.49 8.33
C ARG A 105 -8.14 17.73 8.76
N ASP A 106 -8.61 18.38 9.81
CA ASP A 106 -8.04 19.64 10.29
C ASP A 106 -6.88 19.38 11.25
N TRP A 107 -6.86 18.21 11.89
CA TRP A 107 -5.79 17.79 12.78
C TRP A 107 -4.74 16.91 12.09
N LEU A 108 -5.15 16.02 11.18
CA LEU A 108 -4.28 14.98 10.63
C LEU A 108 -4.07 15.11 9.11
N ARG A 109 -2.82 14.92 8.68
CA ARG A 109 -2.42 14.78 7.28
C ARG A 109 -1.70 13.46 7.01
N VAL A 110 -1.97 12.90 5.83
CA VAL A 110 -1.31 11.67 5.34
C VAL A 110 -0.02 12.04 4.60
N VAL A 111 1.14 11.65 5.17
CA VAL A 111 2.48 11.94 4.65
C VAL A 111 3.18 10.63 4.26
N SER A 112 3.91 10.62 3.15
CA SER A 112 4.71 9.46 2.76
C SER A 112 6.01 9.47 3.54
N LYS A 113 6.25 8.45 4.36
CA LYS A 113 7.53 8.29 5.07
C LYS A 113 8.56 7.62 4.17
N ASP A 114 8.21 6.44 3.67
CA ASP A 114 9.05 5.62 2.78
C ASP A 114 8.33 5.35 1.45
N LYS A 115 8.94 4.59 0.53
CA LYS A 115 8.28 4.18 -0.72
C LYS A 115 7.01 3.37 -0.46
N GLU A 116 6.98 2.57 0.61
CA GLU A 116 5.88 1.63 0.92
C GLU A 116 4.99 2.12 2.08
N THR A 117 5.48 3.05 2.89
CA THR A 117 4.83 3.44 4.15
C THR A 117 4.22 4.84 4.11
N TYR A 118 3.00 4.98 4.61
CA TYR A 118 2.42 6.28 4.98
C TYR A 118 2.41 6.45 6.50
N GLU A 119 2.41 7.70 6.93
CA GLU A 119 2.28 8.11 8.32
C GLU A 119 1.20 9.19 8.42
N LEU A 120 0.37 9.09 9.45
CA LEU A 120 -0.54 10.15 9.85
C LEU A 120 0.20 11.13 10.76
N ARG A 121 0.34 12.38 10.33
CA ARG A 121 1.01 13.44 11.11
C ARG A 121 0.04 14.54 11.47
N TYR A 122 0.24 15.15 12.64
CA TYR A 122 -0.44 16.38 12.98
C TYR A 122 0.02 17.54 12.07
N PHE A 123 -0.87 18.50 11.87
CA PHE A 123 -0.43 19.83 11.44
C PHE A 123 0.32 20.48 12.60
N GLN A 124 1.49 21.06 12.29
CA GLN A 124 2.13 21.97 13.22
C GLN A 124 1.34 23.27 13.12
N ILE A 125 0.35 23.43 13.99
CA ILE A 125 -0.21 24.74 14.25
C ILE A 125 0.86 25.40 15.11
N ASN A 126 1.77 26.15 14.49
CA ASN A 126 2.45 27.17 15.28
C ASN A 126 1.32 28.07 15.78
N SER A 127 1.19 28.21 17.09
CA SER A 127 0.33 29.23 17.72
C SER A 127 0.88 30.63 17.45
N GLN A 128 0.98 30.99 16.18
CA GLN A 128 1.32 32.31 15.70
C GLN A 128 0.16 32.71 14.79
N GLU A 129 -0.54 33.78 15.16
CA GLU A 129 -1.73 34.36 14.52
C GLU A 129 -3.07 33.72 14.93
N ASP A 130 -3.49 34.01 16.16
CA ASP A 130 -4.73 34.77 16.42
C ASP A 130 -4.58 35.52 17.78
N ASP A 131 -3.46 36.25 17.90
CA ASP A 131 -3.20 37.27 18.93
C ASP A 131 -3.08 38.63 18.22
N ASP A 132 -3.95 38.87 17.24
CA ASP A 132 -4.07 40.19 16.60
C ASP A 132 -5.40 40.82 17.03
N GLU A 133 -5.24 41.76 17.97
CA GLU A 133 -6.09 42.93 18.25
C GLU A 133 -7.28 42.76 19.23
N GLU A 134 -6.96 42.80 20.53
CA GLU A 134 -7.69 43.70 21.45
C GLU A 134 -7.26 45.16 21.15
N ASP A 135 -8.26 46.02 20.95
CA ASP A 135 -8.28 47.48 21.17
C ASP A 135 -7.65 48.43 20.11
N ALA A 136 -8.51 48.97 19.22
CA ALA A 136 -8.43 50.37 18.76
C ALA A 136 -9.77 50.84 18.13
N GLU A 137 -10.56 51.56 18.94
CA GLU A 137 -11.69 52.47 18.64
C GLU A 137 -13.06 51.92 18.14
#